data_AF-A0A536UI00-F1
#
_entry.id   AF-A0A536UI00-F1
#
_cell.length_a   1.000
_cell.length_b   1.000
_cell.length_c   1.000
_cell.angle_alpha   90.00
_cell.angle_beta   90.00
_cell.angle_gamma   90.00
#
_symmetry.space_group_name_H-M   'P 1'
#
loop_
_entity.id
_entity.type
_entity.pdbx_description
1 polymer ?
#
loop_
_entity_poly.entity_id
_entity_poly.type
_entity_poly.pdbx_seq_one_letter_code
_entity_poly.pdbx_strand_id
1 'polypeptide(L)'
;KDMEDMKTAVAIDADYLAVSFPKNKEDMYMARQLLRAAGGKALLIAKIERAEAITALEEIIDSSDGIMVARGDLAVEVGNATVPGLQKRMIRLARERNKLTITA
;
A
#
# COMPACT_ATOMS: atom_id res chain seq x y z
N LYS A 1 -0.72 -18.79 3.38
CA LYS A 1 0.22 -17.71 3.05
C LYS A 1 -0.19 -16.37 3.68
N ASP A 2 -1.10 -15.56 3.11
CA ASP A 2 -1.38 -14.21 3.65
C ASP A 2 -1.79 -14.20 5.14
N MET A 3 -2.64 -15.14 5.58
CA MET A 3 -3.01 -15.28 7.00
C MET A 3 -1.84 -15.72 7.89
N GLU A 4 -0.92 -16.54 7.38
CA GLU A 4 0.27 -16.99 8.12
C GLU A 4 1.31 -15.87 8.21
N ASP A 5 1.46 -15.08 7.14
CA ASP A 5 2.31 -13.89 7.12
C ASP A 5 1.77 -12.84 8.10
N MET A 6 0.44 -12.67 8.18
CA MET A 6 -0.20 -11.81 9.21
C MET A 6 0.12 -12.29 10.62
N LYS A 7 -0.04 -13.59 10.91
CA LYS A 7 0.31 -14.15 12.23
C LYS A 7 1.79 -13.94 12.57
N THR A 8 2.66 -14.08 11.58
CA THR A 8 4.09 -13.83 11.73
C THR A 8 4.35 -12.36 12.07
N ALA A 9 3.74 -11.44 11.33
CA ALA A 9 3.85 -10.00 11.57
C ALA A 9 3.38 -9.60 12.98
N VAL A 10 2.31 -10.23 13.48
CA VAL A 10 1.84 -10.03 14.86
C VAL A 10 2.81 -10.62 15.87
N ALA A 11 3.31 -11.83 15.63
CA ALA A 11 4.23 -12.50 16.56
C ALA A 11 5.55 -11.74 16.76
N ILE A 12 6.00 -11.01 15.74
CA ILE A 12 7.20 -10.17 15.81
C ILE A 12 6.92 -8.72 16.23
N ASP A 13 5.67 -8.40 16.58
CA ASP A 13 5.22 -7.05 16.95
C ASP A 13 5.60 -5.97 15.91
N ALA A 14 5.33 -6.26 14.64
CA ALA A 14 5.69 -5.34 13.55
C ALA A 14 4.91 -4.01 13.64
N ASP A 15 5.62 -2.88 13.55
CA ASP A 15 5.00 -1.55 13.53
C ASP A 15 4.24 -1.25 12.23
N TYR A 16 4.74 -1.79 11.10
CA TYR A 16 4.22 -1.56 9.76
C TYR A 16 4.11 -2.87 8.98
N LEU A 17 3.07 -2.98 8.18
CA LEU A 17 2.86 -4.09 7.24
C LEU A 17 2.57 -3.55 5.84
N ALA A 18 3.41 -3.91 4.87
CA ALA A 18 3.23 -3.51 3.48
C ALA A 18 2.33 -4.51 2.74
N VAL A 19 1.21 -4.03 2.22
CA VAL A 19 0.24 -4.82 1.45
C VAL A 19 0.62 -4.74 -0.03
N SER A 20 0.91 -5.90 -0.63
CA SER A 20 1.30 -5.99 -2.05
C SER A 20 0.09 -6.12 -2.96
N PHE A 21 0.18 -5.51 -4.14
CA PHE A 21 -0.80 -5.48 -5.21
C PHE A 21 -2.25 -5.10 -4.81
N PRO A 22 -2.49 -4.12 -3.91
CA PRO A 22 -3.83 -3.61 -3.69
C PRO A 22 -4.32 -2.92 -4.97
N LYS A 23 -5.55 -3.24 -5.37
CA LYS A 23 -6.18 -2.74 -6.61
C LYS A 23 -7.29 -1.75 -6.32
N ASN A 24 -7.84 -1.79 -5.11
CA ASN A 24 -8.96 -0.99 -4.64
C ASN A 24 -8.93 -0.88 -3.11
N LYS A 25 -9.89 -0.16 -2.54
CA LYS A 25 -10.03 -0.03 -1.09
C LYS A 25 -10.42 -1.35 -0.40
N GLU A 26 -11.16 -2.24 -1.06
CA GLU A 26 -11.61 -3.51 -0.49
C GLU A 26 -10.43 -4.41 -0.12
N ASP A 27 -9.37 -4.42 -0.93
CA ASP A 27 -8.13 -5.15 -0.64
C ASP A 27 -7.48 -4.65 0.65
N MET A 28 -7.42 -3.33 0.85
CA MET A 28 -6.87 -2.73 2.07
C MET A 28 -7.74 -2.98 3.30
N TYR A 29 -9.06 -2.94 3.14
CA TYR A 29 -9.99 -3.31 4.22
C TYR A 29 -9.84 -4.77 4.61
N MET A 30 -9.74 -5.68 3.64
CA MET A 30 -9.52 -7.10 3.88
C MET A 30 -8.21 -7.33 4.64
N ALA A 31 -7.11 -6.72 4.20
CA ALA A 31 -5.82 -6.79 4.89
C ALA A 31 -5.94 -6.32 6.35
N ARG A 32 -6.67 -5.23 6.61
CA ARG A 32 -6.91 -4.72 7.97
C ARG A 32 -7.74 -5.66 8.82
N GLN A 33 -8.76 -6.29 8.24
CA GLN A 33 -9.58 -7.28 8.94
C GLN A 33 -8.76 -8.50 9.32
N LEU A 34 -7.94 -9.02 8.40
CA LEU A 34 -7.05 -10.15 8.64
C LEU A 34 -6.03 -9.86 9.73
N LEU A 35 -5.38 -8.68 9.67
CA LEU A 35 -4.44 -8.25 10.70
C LEU A 35 -5.10 -8.17 12.08
N ARG A 36 -6.29 -7.56 12.17
CA ARG A 36 -7.05 -7.46 13.42
C ARG A 36 -7.49 -8.82 13.95
N ALA A 37 -7.95 -9.72 13.07
CA ALA A 37 -8.32 -11.08 13.44
C ALA A 37 -7.13 -11.88 13.98
N ALA A 38 -5.91 -11.58 13.51
CA ALA A 38 -4.67 -12.12 14.04
C ALA A 38 -4.19 -11.44 15.35
N GLY A 39 -4.90 -10.41 15.84
CA GLY A 39 -4.53 -9.65 17.05
C GLY A 39 -3.54 -8.50 16.80
N GLY A 40 -3.23 -8.20 15.54
CA GLY A 40 -2.24 -7.20 15.14
C GLY A 40 -2.72 -5.76 15.18
N LYS A 41 -1.76 -4.85 15.34
CA LYS A 41 -1.99 -3.40 15.37
C LYS A 41 -1.08 -2.61 14.41
N ALA A 42 -0.31 -3.31 13.58
CA ALA A 42 0.57 -2.71 12.58
C ALA A 42 -0.18 -1.71 11.68
N LEU A 43 0.52 -0.65 11.29
CA LEU A 43 0.03 0.30 10.29
C LEU A 43 0.16 -0.31 8.89
N LEU A 44 -0.86 -0.14 8.06
CA LEU A 44 -0.89 -0.71 6.72
C LEU A 44 -0.38 0.27 5.67
N ILE A 45 0.62 -0.18 4.90
CA ILE A 45 1.20 0.57 3.79
C ILE A 45 0.80 -0.10 2.47
N ALA A 46 0.01 0.58 1.64
CA ALA A 46 -0.36 0.07 0.31
C ALA A 46 0.83 0.23 -0.66
N LYS A 47 1.25 -0.86 -1.30
CA LYS A 47 2.27 -0.81 -2.36
C LYS A 47 1.60 -0.52 -3.70
N ILE A 48 1.85 0.66 -4.25
CA ILE A 48 1.31 1.05 -5.55
C ILE A 48 2.24 0.52 -6.64
N GLU A 49 1.88 -0.64 -7.17
CA GLU A 49 2.72 -1.46 -8.07
C GLU A 49 2.15 -1.61 -9.48
N ARG A 50 0.84 -1.40 -9.65
CA ARG A 50 0.13 -1.69 -10.91
C ARG A 50 -0.66 -0.51 -11.43
N ALA A 51 -0.88 -0.48 -12.74
CA ALA A 51 -1.67 0.57 -13.39
C ALA A 51 -3.10 0.65 -12.85
N GLU A 52 -3.72 -0.49 -12.48
CA GLU A 52 -5.06 -0.53 -11.87
C GLU A 52 -5.14 0.20 -10.52
N ALA A 53 -4.07 0.16 -9.71
CA ALA A 53 -4.04 0.90 -8.44
C ALA A 53 -3.98 2.42 -8.66
N ILE A 54 -3.53 2.90 -9.83
CA ILE A 54 -3.46 4.33 -10.15
C ILE A 54 -4.85 4.93 -10.40
N THR A 55 -5.79 4.14 -10.94
CA THR A 55 -7.17 4.57 -11.18
C THR A 55 -7.97 4.63 -9.87
N ALA A 56 -7.70 3.71 -8.95
CA ALA A 56 -8.30 3.65 -7.60
C ALA A 56 -7.46 4.35 -6.52
N LEU A 57 -6.47 5.16 -6.91
CA LEU A 57 -5.43 5.65 -6.01
C LEU A 57 -5.98 6.38 -4.77
N GLU A 58 -6.98 7.23 -4.96
CA GLU A 58 -7.56 8.02 -3.88
C GLU A 58 -8.20 7.13 -2.80
N GLU A 59 -9.02 6.16 -3.20
CA GLU A 59 -9.67 5.26 -2.24
C GLU A 59 -8.71 4.28 -1.57
N ILE A 60 -7.63 3.88 -2.26
CA ILE A 60 -6.54 3.10 -1.66
C ILE A 60 -5.84 3.93 -0.59
N ILE A 61 -5.50 5.19 -0.87
CA ILE A 61 -4.86 6.07 0.13
C ILE A 61 -5.78 6.27 1.35
N ASP A 62 -7.07 6.50 1.12
CA ASP A 62 -8.04 6.75 2.20
C ASP A 62 -8.23 5.53 3.11
N SER A 63 -8.10 4.31 2.57
CA SER A 63 -8.18 3.04 3.31
C SER A 63 -6.85 2.56 3.92
N SER A 64 -5.75 3.27 3.65
CA SER A 64 -4.39 2.93 4.12
C SER A 64 -3.90 3.87 5.23
N ASP A 65 -2.87 3.45 5.97
CA ASP A 65 -2.14 4.34 6.90
C ASP A 65 -1.01 5.10 6.19
N GLY A 66 -0.51 4.53 5.09
CA GLY A 66 0.45 5.15 4.19
C GLY A 66 0.50 4.44 2.85
N ILE A 67 1.34 4.96 1.95
CA ILE A 67 1.61 4.31 0.66
C ILE A 67 3.10 4.13 0.40
N MET A 68 3.43 3.14 -0.39
CA MET A 68 4.76 2.91 -0.97
C MET A 68 4.66 3.02 -2.49
N VAL A 69 5.44 3.92 -3.07
CA VAL A 69 5.62 4.00 -4.53
C VAL A 69 6.65 2.96 -4.91
N ALA A 70 6.19 1.80 -5.39
CA ALA A 70 7.05 0.68 -5.79
C ALA A 70 7.44 0.83 -7.26
N ARG A 71 8.51 1.59 -7.52
CA ARG A 71 8.86 2.06 -8.86
C ARG A 71 9.27 0.93 -9.80
N GLY A 72 9.89 -0.13 -9.27
CA GLY A 72 10.34 -1.29 -10.03
C GLY A 72 9.16 -1.99 -10.71
N ASP A 73 8.20 -2.47 -9.92
CA ASP A 73 6.99 -3.12 -10.43
C ASP A 73 6.15 -2.17 -11.29
N LEU A 74 5.99 -0.92 -10.85
CA LEU A 74 5.21 0.06 -11.59
C LEU A 74 5.82 0.39 -12.96
N ALA A 75 7.15 0.41 -13.08
CA ALA A 75 7.82 0.66 -14.36
C ALA A 75 7.55 -0.44 -15.39
N VAL A 76 7.33 -1.69 -14.96
CA VAL A 76 6.93 -2.79 -15.84
C VAL A 76 5.56 -2.53 -16.46
N GLU A 77 4.65 -1.91 -15.69
CA GLU A 77 3.25 -1.69 -16.05
C GLU A 77 3.03 -0.42 -16.88
N VAL A 78 3.72 0.68 -16.57
CA VAL A 78 3.47 2.00 -17.21
C VAL A 78 4.67 2.56 -17.97
N GLY A 79 5.79 1.85 -17.97
CA GLY A 79 7.06 2.28 -18.55
C GLY A 79 7.84 3.25 -17.66
N ASN A 80 9.17 3.13 -17.70
CA ASN A 80 10.11 3.92 -16.89
C ASN A 80 9.90 5.44 -16.97
N ALA A 81 9.60 5.96 -18.16
CA ALA A 81 9.44 7.40 -18.37
C ALA A 81 8.22 7.98 -17.63
N THR A 82 7.18 7.17 -17.39
CA THR A 82 5.93 7.59 -16.75
C THR A 82 6.06 7.67 -15.22
N VAL A 83 6.92 6.82 -14.64
CA VAL A 83 7.02 6.64 -13.18
C VAL A 83 7.33 7.93 -12.42
N PRO A 84 8.28 8.81 -12.83
CA PRO A 84 8.56 10.04 -12.08
C PRO A 84 7.35 10.97 -11.96
N GLY A 85 6.51 11.04 -12.99
CA GLY A 85 5.28 11.84 -12.97
C GLY A 85 4.25 11.27 -12.00
N LEU A 86 4.02 9.96 -12.07
CA LEU A 86 3.10 9.27 -11.17
C LEU A 86 3.56 9.31 -9.71
N GLN A 87 4.86 9.12 -9.45
CA GLN A 87 5.44 9.21 -8.10
C GLN A 87 5.14 10.57 -7.46
N LYS A 88 5.37 11.67 -8.19
CA LYS A 88 5.08 13.02 -7.68
C LYS A 88 3.58 13.19 -7.38
N ARG A 89 2.70 12.69 -8.25
CA ARG A 89 1.24 12.70 -8.02
C ARG A 89 0.87 11.92 -6.77
N MET A 90 1.37 10.69 -6.62
CA MET A 90 1.12 9.83 -5.46
C MET A 90 1.58 10.46 -4.15
N ILE A 91 2.82 10.98 -4.12
CA ILE A 91 3.37 11.61 -2.92
C ILE A 91 2.55 12.84 -2.52
N ARG A 92 2.17 13.68 -3.49
CA ARG A 92 1.34 14.86 -3.24
C ARG A 92 -0.02 14.48 -2.64
N LEU A 93 -0.71 13.54 -3.28
CA LEU A 93 -2.06 13.13 -2.89
C LEU A 93 -2.10 12.47 -1.50
N ALA A 94 -1.10 11.66 -1.18
CA ALA A 94 -0.96 11.06 0.15
C ALA A 94 -0.70 12.10 1.23
N ARG A 95 0.17 13.09 0.94
CA ARG A 95 0.44 14.20 1.87
C ARG A 95 -0.80 15.07 2.13
N GLU A 96 -1.59 15.34 1.10
CA GLU A 96 -2.87 16.07 1.23
C GLU A 96 -3.87 15.35 2.16
N ARG A 97 -3.72 14.03 2.34
CA ARG A 97 -4.52 13.17 3.23
C ARG A 97 -3.82 12.84 4.56
N ASN A 98 -2.70 13.50 4.88
CA ASN A 98 -1.86 13.23 6.05
C ASN A 98 -1.39 11.77 6.15
N LYS A 99 -1.15 11.12 5.00
CA LYS A 99 -0.62 9.76 4.92
C LYS A 99 0.87 9.80 4.65
N LEU A 100 1.63 8.92 5.30
CA LEU A 100 3.06 8.80 5.06
C LEU A 100 3.33 8.18 3.69
N THR A 101 4.50 8.48 3.12
CA THR A 101 4.90 8.00 1.79
C THR A 101 6.30 7.42 1.83
N ILE A 102 6.46 6.22 1.27
CA ILE A 102 7.76 5.57 1.07
C ILE A 102 8.04 5.53 -0.43
N THR A 103 9.28 5.84 -0.85
CA THR A 103 9.73 5.64 -2.24
C THR A 103 10.65 4.43 -2.26
N ALA A 104 10.33 3.43 -3.10
CA ALA A 104 11.10 2.20 -3.27
C ALA A 104 11.47 1.99 -4.74
#